data_AF-A0A3S0KT99-F1
#
_entry.id   AF-A0A3S0KT99-F1
#
_cell.length_a   1.000
_cell.length_b   1.000
_cell.length_c   1.000
_cell.angle_alpha   90.00
_cell.angle_beta   90.00
_cell.angle_gamma   90.00
#
_symmetry.space_group_name_H-M   'P 1'
#
loop_
_entity.id
_entity.type
_entity.pdbx_description
1 polymer ?
#
loop_
_entity_poly.entity_id
_entity_poly.type
_entity_poly.pdbx_seq_one_letter_code
_entity_poly.pdbx_strand_id
1 'polypeptide(L)'
;MKLLVKSAQHFATQAHTQINHLRKYTKQPYQMHLKRVAQTVSEITDDPEIIAAAWLHDTVEDTPATFEDIELNFGSRVVQFVFDLTDVSRPSDGSRALRKAIDREHLSQASPAAKTIKLADLIDNCADICKHDERFGRVFVVEMQQLLPHLVDGDERLYRRAERLCSKWAEKWSIPPSSGAAWVEPPALHATRDLFSNRKLQRLFGEMFSARDVAESLPSYDWDISENELLHLLNNSDISVIGLRKSGFVYGYVLLDETNKKPACLKRRFMDAQLVDIDTPLLNVIATLVHHQFCFVSSMGQVAGVISRNDIQKPAVRMWLFGLITLTEQYMAEQIKLIWPNDKWFKFTSSARLAKAKELKEERERRGQKCDLLDCVQLSDKALILIEDPDYMELFGFSSRREAKTAIKEVESLRNNLAHGQDIISYDWPQIIRMTSRVNETLSNR
;
A
#
# COMPACT_ATOMS: atom_id res chain seq x y z
N MET A 1 14.82 -14.62 25.84
CA MET A 1 15.64 -13.73 24.98
C MET A 1 15.82 -14.28 23.56
N LYS A 2 16.60 -15.36 23.32
CA LYS A 2 16.82 -15.93 21.96
C LYS A 2 15.56 -16.46 21.25
N LEU A 3 14.50 -16.77 21.98
CA LEU A 3 13.26 -17.33 21.39
C LEU A 3 12.42 -16.28 20.65
N LEU A 4 12.27 -15.07 21.22
CA LEU A 4 11.50 -13.98 20.58
C LEU A 4 12.11 -13.59 19.23
N VAL A 5 13.41 -13.29 19.22
CA VAL A 5 14.13 -12.91 17.99
C VAL A 5 14.09 -14.02 16.95
N LYS A 6 14.24 -15.29 17.35
CA LYS A 6 14.12 -16.42 16.41
C LYS A 6 12.71 -16.56 15.84
N SER A 7 11.68 -16.33 16.66
CA SER A 7 10.28 -16.36 16.22
C SER A 7 10.00 -15.22 15.23
N ALA A 8 10.44 -14.00 15.52
CA ALA A 8 10.34 -12.86 14.61
C ALA A 8 11.08 -13.10 13.29
N GLN A 9 12.31 -13.63 13.36
CA GLN A 9 13.07 -14.05 12.18
C GLN A 9 12.30 -15.06 11.33
N HIS A 10 11.74 -16.11 11.95
CA HIS A 10 11.00 -17.14 11.23
C HIS A 10 9.75 -16.58 10.56
N PHE A 11 8.95 -15.80 11.31
CA PHE A 11 7.73 -15.17 10.82
C PHE A 11 8.01 -14.26 9.63
N ALA A 12 8.96 -13.32 9.77
CA ALA A 12 9.32 -12.40 8.68
C ALA A 12 9.85 -13.16 7.46
N THR A 13 10.72 -14.15 7.68
CA THR A 13 11.26 -14.96 6.58
C THR A 13 10.15 -15.68 5.82
N GLN A 14 9.20 -16.28 6.54
CA GLN A 14 8.07 -16.98 5.93
C GLN A 14 7.16 -16.00 5.17
N ALA A 15 6.77 -14.88 5.77
CA ALA A 15 5.89 -13.89 5.15
C ALA A 15 6.46 -13.36 3.82
N HIS A 16 7.73 -12.94 3.81
CA HIS A 16 8.40 -12.47 2.59
C HIS A 16 8.66 -13.59 1.57
N THR A 17 8.84 -14.84 2.01
CA THR A 17 9.04 -15.98 1.09
C THR A 17 7.74 -16.38 0.40
N GLN A 18 6.59 -16.32 1.10
CA GLN A 18 5.28 -16.68 0.54
C GLN A 18 4.88 -15.81 -0.66
N ILE A 19 5.28 -14.53 -0.65
CA ILE A 19 5.08 -13.61 -1.77
C ILE A 19 6.26 -13.59 -2.76
N ASN A 20 7.24 -14.48 -2.60
CA ASN A 20 8.47 -14.54 -3.39
C ASN A 20 9.21 -13.19 -3.46
N HIS A 21 9.33 -12.50 -2.31
CA HIS A 21 9.96 -11.19 -2.23
C HIS A 21 11.47 -11.30 -2.46
N LEU A 22 11.96 -10.63 -3.51
CA LEU A 22 13.38 -10.51 -3.85
C LEU A 22 13.83 -9.04 -3.81
N ARG A 23 15.08 -8.81 -3.40
CA ARG A 23 15.74 -7.51 -3.56
C ARG A 23 15.71 -7.06 -5.01
N LYS A 24 15.33 -5.79 -5.23
CA LYS A 24 15.14 -5.20 -6.55
C LYS A 24 16.34 -5.39 -7.49
N TYR A 25 17.57 -5.12 -7.00
CA TYR A 25 18.78 -5.12 -7.83
C TYR A 25 19.53 -6.45 -7.80
N THR A 26 19.83 -6.95 -6.60
CA THR A 26 20.64 -8.16 -6.42
C THR A 26 19.88 -9.46 -6.66
N LYS A 27 18.53 -9.40 -6.70
CA LYS A 27 17.63 -10.56 -6.77
C LYS A 27 17.84 -11.58 -5.65
N GLN A 28 18.54 -11.20 -4.58
CA GLN A 28 18.66 -12.02 -3.38
C GLN A 28 17.31 -12.09 -2.66
N PRO A 29 17.00 -13.20 -1.98
CA PRO A 29 15.84 -13.29 -1.11
C PRO A 29 15.78 -12.12 -0.11
N TYR A 30 14.60 -11.52 0.06
CA TYR A 30 14.45 -10.31 0.90
C TYR A 30 14.89 -10.53 2.35
N GLN A 31 14.79 -11.77 2.87
CA GLN A 31 15.35 -12.17 4.18
C GLN A 31 16.81 -11.73 4.41
N MET A 32 17.62 -11.57 3.35
CA MET A 32 19.00 -11.11 3.48
C MET A 32 19.09 -9.65 3.92
N HIS A 33 18.13 -8.80 3.53
CA HIS A 33 17.99 -7.45 4.05
C HIS A 33 17.66 -7.44 5.53
N LEU A 34 16.56 -8.11 5.88
CA LEU A 34 16.06 -8.20 7.26
C LEU A 34 17.15 -8.67 8.20
N LYS A 35 17.94 -9.67 7.76
CA LYS A 35 19.10 -10.17 8.50
C LYS A 35 20.15 -9.09 8.72
N ARG A 36 20.53 -8.31 7.71
CA ARG A 36 21.57 -7.27 7.83
C ARG A 36 21.12 -6.10 8.71
N VAL A 37 19.85 -5.69 8.60
CA VAL A 37 19.25 -4.67 9.47
C VAL A 37 19.25 -5.15 10.91
N ALA A 38 18.70 -6.34 11.18
CA ALA A 38 18.67 -6.90 12.54
C ALA A 38 20.07 -7.15 13.13
N GLN A 39 21.04 -7.57 12.31
CA GLN A 39 22.44 -7.70 12.74
C GLN A 39 23.03 -6.34 13.13
N THR A 40 22.82 -5.32 12.31
CA THR A 40 23.29 -3.95 12.60
C THR A 40 22.67 -3.43 13.90
N VAL A 41 21.37 -3.65 14.11
CA VAL A 41 20.69 -3.26 15.37
C VAL A 41 21.22 -4.06 16.57
N SER A 42 21.53 -5.35 16.40
CA SER A 42 22.09 -6.19 17.48
C SER A 42 23.52 -5.81 17.89
N GLU A 43 24.24 -5.06 17.07
CA GLU A 43 25.54 -4.47 17.45
C GLU A 43 25.37 -3.24 18.37
N ILE A 44 24.17 -2.67 18.41
CA ILE A 44 23.84 -1.46 19.16
C ILE A 44 23.15 -1.76 20.48
N THR A 45 22.25 -2.75 20.51
CA THR A 45 21.43 -3.10 21.68
C THR A 45 21.26 -4.62 21.82
N ASP A 46 21.13 -5.07 23.07
CA ASP A 46 20.78 -6.46 23.43
C ASP A 46 19.27 -6.64 23.69
N ASP A 47 18.47 -5.58 23.53
CA ASP A 47 17.02 -5.64 23.75
C ASP A 47 16.35 -6.54 22.68
N PRO A 48 15.77 -7.69 23.09
CA PRO A 48 15.22 -8.65 22.15
C PRO A 48 13.98 -8.12 21.41
N GLU A 49 13.23 -7.16 21.95
CA GLU A 49 12.04 -6.60 21.29
C GLU A 49 12.43 -5.60 20.20
N ILE A 50 13.50 -4.82 20.40
CA ILE A 50 14.06 -3.93 19.37
C ILE A 50 14.65 -4.76 18.22
N ILE A 51 15.40 -5.82 18.53
CA ILE A 51 15.96 -6.72 17.51
C ILE A 51 14.85 -7.48 16.77
N ALA A 52 13.78 -7.90 17.48
CA ALA A 52 12.61 -8.51 16.85
C ALA A 52 11.91 -7.53 15.89
N ALA A 53 11.69 -6.28 16.31
CA ALA A 53 11.13 -5.24 15.45
C ALA A 53 12.02 -4.97 14.22
N ALA A 54 13.34 -5.02 14.34
CA ALA A 54 14.25 -4.92 13.19
C ALA A 54 14.07 -6.05 12.16
N TRP A 55 13.71 -7.26 12.59
CA TRP A 55 13.33 -8.35 11.67
C TRP A 55 11.97 -8.12 11.02
N LEU A 56 11.06 -7.42 11.70
CA LEU A 56 9.65 -7.27 11.33
C LEU A 56 9.34 -5.95 10.61
N HIS A 57 10.29 -5.01 10.51
CA HIS A 57 10.01 -3.63 10.11
C HIS A 57 9.26 -3.47 8.78
N ASP A 58 9.56 -4.31 7.79
CA ASP A 58 8.90 -4.28 6.48
C ASP A 58 7.70 -5.23 6.37
N THR A 59 7.41 -6.02 7.41
CA THR A 59 6.43 -7.12 7.28
C THR A 59 5.01 -6.62 7.02
N VAL A 60 4.58 -5.55 7.70
CA VAL A 60 3.23 -4.98 7.54
C VAL A 60 3.12 -4.14 6.26
N GLU A 61 4.23 -3.59 5.77
CA GLU A 61 4.24 -2.77 4.55
C GLU A 61 4.28 -3.62 3.27
N ASP A 62 5.09 -4.68 3.28
CA ASP A 62 5.39 -5.46 2.08
C ASP A 62 4.68 -6.82 2.01
N THR A 63 4.05 -7.27 3.08
CA THR A 63 3.40 -8.59 3.12
C THR A 63 1.94 -8.50 3.59
N PRO A 64 1.12 -9.54 3.40
CA PRO A 64 -0.26 -9.55 3.89
C PRO A 64 -0.42 -9.53 5.42
N ALA A 65 0.68 -9.61 6.18
CA ALA A 65 0.66 -9.54 7.65
C ALA A 65 0.10 -8.20 8.15
N THR A 66 -0.57 -8.24 9.28
CA THR A 66 -1.22 -7.07 9.90
C THR A 66 -0.58 -6.71 11.23
N PHE A 67 -0.81 -5.47 11.70
CA PHE A 67 -0.43 -5.09 13.06
C PHE A 67 -1.06 -6.01 14.11
N GLU A 68 -2.27 -6.53 13.87
CA GLU A 68 -2.89 -7.52 14.77
C GLU A 68 -2.08 -8.81 14.86
N ASP A 69 -1.57 -9.32 13.74
CA ASP A 69 -0.72 -10.51 13.70
C ASP A 69 0.59 -10.26 14.46
N ILE A 70 1.19 -9.08 14.29
CA ILE A 70 2.43 -8.71 15.00
C ILE A 70 2.18 -8.62 16.51
N GLU A 71 1.12 -7.92 16.95
CA GLU A 71 0.79 -7.80 18.36
C GLU A 71 0.50 -9.16 19.00
N LEU A 72 -0.25 -10.02 18.30
CA LEU A 72 -0.62 -11.36 18.77
C LEU A 72 0.62 -12.24 19.00
N ASN A 73 1.60 -12.19 18.08
CA ASN A 73 2.77 -13.06 18.13
C ASN A 73 3.93 -12.50 18.97
N PHE A 74 4.06 -11.17 19.06
CA PHE A 74 5.26 -10.52 19.60
C PHE A 74 5.00 -9.47 20.68
N GLY A 75 3.73 -9.14 20.95
CA GLY A 75 3.33 -8.23 22.02
C GLY A 75 3.30 -6.75 21.62
N SER A 76 2.74 -5.96 22.52
CA SER A 76 2.40 -4.54 22.29
C SER A 76 3.61 -3.64 22.03
N ARG A 77 4.75 -3.92 22.67
CA ARG A 77 5.97 -3.12 22.47
C ARG A 77 6.58 -3.34 21.08
N VAL A 78 6.54 -4.56 20.55
CA VAL A 78 7.06 -4.86 19.21
C VAL A 78 6.15 -4.26 18.13
N VAL A 79 4.82 -4.41 18.25
CA VAL A 79 3.90 -3.80 17.27
C VAL A 79 4.01 -2.28 17.26
N GLN A 80 4.26 -1.63 18.41
CA GLN A 80 4.48 -0.18 18.45
C GLN A 80 5.72 0.23 17.64
N PHE A 81 6.83 -0.51 17.75
CA PHE A 81 8.01 -0.23 16.95
C PHE A 81 7.77 -0.46 15.45
N VAL A 82 7.02 -1.50 15.08
CA VAL A 82 6.68 -1.74 13.67
C VAL A 82 5.75 -0.63 13.14
N PHE A 83 4.77 -0.18 13.94
CA PHE A 83 3.91 0.94 13.60
C PHE A 83 4.67 2.25 13.41
N ASP A 84 5.58 2.58 14.34
CA ASP A 84 6.47 3.74 14.25
C ASP A 84 7.30 3.75 12.95
N LEU A 85 7.57 2.57 12.37
CA LEU A 85 8.40 2.38 11.18
C LEU A 85 7.61 2.29 9.87
N THR A 86 6.28 2.13 9.92
CA THR A 86 5.42 1.96 8.74
C THR A 86 4.90 3.31 8.26
N ASP A 87 4.86 3.52 6.93
CA ASP A 87 4.27 4.73 6.33
C ASP A 87 2.76 4.80 6.67
N VAL A 88 2.27 5.99 7.06
CA VAL A 88 0.88 6.21 7.51
C VAL A 88 0.05 7.04 6.52
N SER A 89 0.69 7.65 5.53
CA SER A 89 0.02 8.45 4.51
C SER A 89 -0.94 7.61 3.67
N ARG A 90 -2.11 8.18 3.39
CA ARG A 90 -3.15 7.55 2.56
C ARG A 90 -3.04 8.05 1.11
N PRO A 91 -3.49 7.25 0.12
CA PRO A 91 -3.51 7.69 -1.27
C PRO A 91 -4.30 8.98 -1.51
N SER A 92 -5.32 9.27 -0.68
CA SER A 92 -6.10 10.51 -0.76
C SER A 92 -5.39 11.75 -0.25
N ASP A 93 -4.28 11.61 0.47
CA ASP A 93 -3.63 12.72 1.17
C ASP A 93 -2.87 13.67 0.22
N GLY A 94 -3.15 13.58 -1.07
CA GLY A 94 -2.68 14.51 -2.10
C GLY A 94 -1.40 14.06 -2.77
N SER A 95 -0.55 15.02 -3.12
CA SER A 95 0.66 14.76 -3.90
C SER A 95 1.64 13.86 -3.15
N ARG A 96 2.50 13.15 -3.90
CA ARG A 96 3.60 12.34 -3.33
C ARG A 96 4.45 13.12 -2.32
N ALA A 97 4.67 14.42 -2.57
CA ALA A 97 5.45 15.27 -1.68
C ALA A 97 4.75 15.50 -0.34
N LEU A 98 3.42 15.67 -0.34
CA LEU A 98 2.61 15.81 0.86
C LEU A 98 2.55 14.49 1.64
N ARG A 99 2.33 13.37 0.95
CA ARG A 99 2.37 12.03 1.57
C ARG A 99 3.70 11.75 2.27
N LYS A 100 4.82 12.02 1.59
CA LYS A 100 6.14 11.89 2.21
C LYS A 100 6.41 12.88 3.35
N ALA A 101 5.74 14.03 3.39
CA ALA A 101 5.80 14.93 4.54
C ALA A 101 5.06 14.36 5.75
N ILE A 102 3.88 13.77 5.53
CA ILE A 102 3.10 13.08 6.58
C ILE A 102 3.90 11.92 7.17
N ASP A 103 4.50 11.06 6.33
CA ASP A 103 5.29 9.92 6.80
C ASP A 103 6.54 10.36 7.58
N ARG A 104 7.17 11.48 7.18
CA ARG A 104 8.30 12.06 7.94
C ARG A 104 7.87 12.60 9.30
N GLU A 105 6.71 13.26 9.37
CA GLU A 105 6.18 13.77 10.63
C GLU A 105 5.88 12.61 11.59
N HIS A 106 5.22 11.55 11.11
CA HIS A 106 4.98 10.32 11.88
C HIS A 106 6.29 9.74 12.46
N LEU A 107 7.29 9.56 11.59
CA LEU A 107 8.59 9.04 12.01
C LEU A 107 9.36 10.00 12.94
N SER A 108 9.08 11.31 12.90
CA SER A 108 9.68 12.27 13.83
C SER A 108 9.17 12.10 15.27
N GLN A 109 7.94 11.61 15.43
CA GLN A 109 7.32 11.29 16.72
C GLN A 109 7.64 9.86 17.19
N ALA A 110 8.28 9.05 16.35
CA ALA A 110 8.68 7.69 16.68
C ALA A 110 9.68 7.62 17.83
N SER A 111 9.71 6.48 18.51
CA SER A 111 10.66 6.25 19.60
C SER A 111 12.13 6.24 19.14
N PRO A 112 13.11 6.60 20.01
CA PRO A 112 14.54 6.46 19.73
C PRO A 112 14.96 5.07 19.22
N ALA A 113 14.30 4.02 19.72
CA ALA A 113 14.52 2.64 19.29
C ALA A 113 14.07 2.41 17.85
N ALA A 114 12.86 2.85 17.47
CA ALA A 114 12.38 2.78 16.09
C ALA A 114 13.28 3.58 15.15
N LYS A 115 13.67 4.81 15.53
CA LYS A 115 14.59 5.63 14.73
C LYS A 115 15.96 4.95 14.53
N THR A 116 16.46 4.23 15.54
CA THR A 116 17.67 3.40 15.42
C THR A 116 17.52 2.29 14.38
N ILE A 117 16.37 1.60 14.36
CA ILE A 117 16.06 0.60 13.33
C ILE A 117 15.99 1.27 11.95
N LYS A 118 15.33 2.43 11.84
CA LYS A 118 15.24 3.16 10.57
C LYS A 118 16.60 3.59 10.04
N LEU A 119 17.52 4.01 10.90
CA LEU A 119 18.89 4.32 10.50
C LEU A 119 19.61 3.08 9.93
N ALA A 120 19.44 1.91 10.55
CA ALA A 120 20.01 0.66 10.05
C ALA A 120 19.43 0.26 8.68
N ASP A 121 18.11 0.39 8.51
CA ASP A 121 17.40 0.20 7.24
C ASP A 121 17.97 1.12 6.14
N LEU A 122 18.00 2.44 6.40
CA LEU A 122 18.53 3.44 5.46
C LEU A 122 19.97 3.13 5.03
N ILE A 123 20.81 2.68 5.95
CA ILE A 123 22.21 2.32 5.64
C ILE A 123 22.28 1.13 4.68
N ASP A 124 21.50 0.06 4.91
CA ASP A 124 21.49 -1.12 4.03
C ASP A 124 20.93 -0.78 2.65
N ASN A 125 19.82 -0.05 2.62
CA ASN A 125 19.14 0.35 1.39
C ASN A 125 19.99 1.34 0.58
N CYS A 126 20.60 2.35 1.20
CA CYS A 126 21.50 3.29 0.52
C CYS A 126 22.69 2.57 -0.14
N ALA A 127 23.30 1.61 0.57
CA ALA A 127 24.42 0.84 0.05
C ALA A 127 24.06 -0.01 -1.18
N ASP A 128 22.87 -0.60 -1.19
CA ASP A 128 22.39 -1.41 -2.32
C ASP A 128 21.94 -0.51 -3.49
N ILE A 129 21.06 0.46 -3.24
CA ILE A 129 20.49 1.33 -4.27
C ILE A 129 21.59 2.10 -4.99
N CYS A 130 22.46 2.80 -4.24
CA CYS A 130 23.39 3.73 -4.87
C CYS A 130 24.49 3.05 -5.69
N LYS A 131 24.71 1.75 -5.45
CA LYS A 131 25.66 0.93 -6.22
C LYS A 131 25.06 0.47 -7.56
N HIS A 132 23.75 0.27 -7.64
CA HIS A 132 23.11 -0.40 -8.77
C HIS A 132 22.24 0.52 -9.63
N ASP A 133 21.78 1.66 -9.11
CA ASP A 133 20.84 2.55 -9.78
C ASP A 133 21.13 4.01 -9.41
N GLU A 134 21.92 4.70 -10.24
CA GLU A 134 22.24 6.10 -10.01
C GLU A 134 21.01 7.00 -10.09
N ARG A 135 20.09 6.73 -11.03
CA ARG A 135 18.91 7.58 -11.22
C ARG A 135 18.00 7.54 -10.01
N PHE A 136 17.65 6.33 -9.54
CA PHE A 136 16.86 6.18 -8.33
C PHE A 136 17.66 6.54 -7.07
N GLY A 137 18.96 6.26 -7.05
CA GLY A 137 19.85 6.62 -5.96
C GLY A 137 19.88 8.13 -5.69
N ARG A 138 19.83 8.97 -6.73
CA ARG A 138 19.71 10.43 -6.56
C ARG A 138 18.43 10.82 -5.81
N VAL A 139 17.29 10.22 -6.18
CA VAL A 139 16.00 10.46 -5.50
C VAL A 139 16.07 9.98 -4.04
N PHE A 140 16.57 8.77 -3.83
CA PHE A 140 16.71 8.19 -2.49
C PHE A 140 17.62 9.02 -1.59
N VAL A 141 18.74 9.53 -2.10
CA VAL A 141 19.66 10.39 -1.33
C VAL A 141 18.99 11.70 -0.92
N VAL A 142 18.22 12.34 -1.80
CA VAL A 142 17.43 13.54 -1.45
C VAL A 142 16.41 13.23 -0.37
N GLU A 143 15.67 12.12 -0.49
CA GLU A 143 14.72 11.67 0.52
C GLU A 143 15.43 11.37 1.87
N MET A 144 16.60 10.73 1.82
CA MET A 144 17.43 10.45 3.00
C MET A 144 17.94 11.75 3.67
N GLN A 145 18.37 12.76 2.90
CA GLN A 145 18.75 14.08 3.43
C GLN A 145 17.59 14.79 4.14
N GLN A 146 16.36 14.63 3.65
CA GLN A 146 15.17 15.20 4.29
C GLN A 146 14.78 14.43 5.55
N LEU A 147 15.08 13.13 5.62
CA LEU A 147 14.67 12.29 6.72
C LEU A 147 15.64 12.33 7.91
N LEU A 148 16.96 12.40 7.66
CA LEU A 148 17.99 12.39 8.69
C LEU A 148 17.77 13.40 9.84
N PRO A 149 17.32 14.66 9.61
CA PRO A 149 17.05 15.60 10.71
C PRO A 149 16.03 15.11 11.74
N HIS A 150 15.13 14.19 11.35
CA HIS A 150 14.10 13.63 12.23
C HIS A 150 14.55 12.36 12.97
N LEU A 151 15.79 11.89 12.74
CA LEU A 151 16.34 10.66 13.30
C LEU A 151 17.49 10.90 14.31
N VAL A 152 17.69 12.16 14.74
CA VAL A 152 18.83 12.60 15.57
C VAL A 152 18.89 11.90 16.94
N ASP A 153 17.73 11.55 17.47
CA ASP A 153 17.55 10.84 18.75
C ASP A 153 17.64 9.31 18.63
N GLY A 154 17.93 8.76 17.44
CA GLY A 154 18.38 7.37 17.29
C GLY A 154 19.82 7.16 17.78
N ASP A 155 20.38 5.94 17.59
CA ASP A 155 21.78 5.68 17.96
C ASP A 155 22.75 6.58 17.19
N GLU A 156 23.58 7.31 17.95
CA GLU A 156 24.52 8.30 17.42
C GLU A 156 25.54 7.72 16.44
N ARG A 157 25.97 6.45 16.62
CA ARG A 157 26.95 5.80 15.75
C ARG A 157 26.32 5.47 14.40
N LEU A 158 25.09 4.96 14.40
CA LEU A 158 24.33 4.72 13.17
C LEU A 158 23.96 6.03 12.48
N TYR A 159 23.57 7.07 13.23
CA TYR A 159 23.28 8.39 12.69
C TYR A 159 24.48 8.94 11.90
N ARG A 160 25.66 8.99 12.53
CA ARG A 160 26.90 9.45 11.88
C ARG A 160 27.32 8.57 10.70
N ARG A 161 26.96 7.28 10.71
CA ARG A 161 27.22 6.38 9.58
C ARG A 161 26.28 6.68 8.40
N ALA A 162 24.99 6.87 8.68
CA ALA A 162 23.98 7.22 7.70
C ALA A 162 24.28 8.59 7.06
N GLU A 163 24.61 9.61 7.88
CA GLU A 163 24.99 10.94 7.43
C GLU A 163 26.23 10.90 6.52
N ARG A 164 27.31 10.25 6.94
CA ARG A 164 28.52 10.10 6.10
C ARG A 164 28.23 9.39 4.77
N LEU A 165 27.38 8.36 4.79
CA LEU A 165 27.01 7.63 3.58
C LEU A 165 26.19 8.53 2.64
N CYS A 166 25.23 9.26 3.19
CA CYS A 166 24.39 10.22 2.48
C CYS A 166 25.24 11.32 1.84
N SER A 167 26.10 11.98 2.61
CA SER A 167 26.99 13.05 2.11
C SER A 167 27.93 12.55 1.03
N LYS A 168 28.52 11.36 1.20
CA LYS A 168 29.40 10.75 0.18
C LYS A 168 28.69 10.61 -1.18
N TRP A 169 27.45 10.13 -1.19
CA TRP A 169 26.70 9.95 -2.44
C TRP A 169 26.16 11.28 -2.98
N ALA A 170 25.74 12.20 -2.10
CA ALA A 170 25.34 13.54 -2.48
C ALA A 170 26.48 14.30 -3.17
N GLU A 171 27.69 14.27 -2.61
CA GLU A 171 28.89 14.88 -3.21
C GLU A 171 29.22 14.24 -4.56
N LYS A 172 29.26 12.90 -4.61
CA LYS A 172 29.56 12.15 -5.85
C LYS A 172 28.62 12.52 -6.99
N TRP A 173 27.36 12.82 -6.69
CA TRP A 173 26.33 13.13 -7.68
C TRP A 173 25.97 14.61 -7.76
N SER A 174 26.66 15.48 -7.03
CA SER A 174 26.40 16.93 -6.97
C SER A 174 24.95 17.26 -6.59
N ILE A 175 24.40 16.52 -5.64
CA ILE A 175 23.07 16.77 -5.08
C ILE A 175 23.20 17.90 -4.05
N PRO A 176 22.45 19.01 -4.19
CA PRO A 176 22.52 20.10 -3.24
C PRO A 176 21.99 19.63 -1.87
N PRO A 177 22.52 20.17 -0.75
CA PRO A 177 21.95 19.91 0.56
C PRO A 177 20.49 20.35 0.59
N SER A 178 19.64 19.57 1.25
CA SER A 178 18.22 19.89 1.42
C SER A 178 18.08 21.22 2.20
N SER A 179 17.87 22.32 1.49
CA SER A 179 17.29 23.52 2.10
C SER A 179 15.90 23.13 2.57
N GLY A 180 15.61 23.25 3.87
CA GLY A 180 14.30 22.93 4.45
C GLY A 180 13.18 23.40 3.52
N ALA A 181 12.37 22.45 3.05
CA ALA A 181 11.47 22.68 1.93
C ALA A 181 10.50 23.83 2.27
N ALA A 182 10.65 24.94 1.54
CA ALA A 182 9.65 25.99 1.53
C ALA A 182 8.36 25.42 0.91
N TRP A 183 7.23 25.69 1.57
CA TRP A 183 5.90 25.42 1.06
C TRP A 183 5.76 25.99 -0.36
N VAL A 184 5.47 25.11 -1.33
CA VAL A 184 5.14 25.51 -2.70
C VAL A 184 3.62 25.54 -2.82
N GLU A 185 3.04 26.72 -3.05
CA GLU A 185 1.61 26.87 -3.32
C GLU A 185 1.21 26.14 -4.63
N PRO A 186 0.01 25.53 -4.71
CA PRO A 186 -0.45 24.89 -5.92
C PRO A 186 -0.72 25.92 -7.02
N PRO A 187 -0.43 25.63 -8.30
CA PRO A 187 -0.80 26.51 -9.40
C PRO A 187 -2.32 26.58 -9.56
N ALA A 188 -2.84 27.79 -9.77
CA ALA A 188 -4.25 28.06 -9.97
C ALA A 188 -4.79 27.37 -11.24
N LEU A 189 -5.89 26.64 -11.08
CA LEU A 189 -6.60 25.92 -12.15
C LEU A 189 -7.23 26.88 -13.16
N HIS A 190 -6.77 26.84 -14.41
CA HIS A 190 -7.49 27.39 -15.56
C HIS A 190 -8.66 26.47 -15.97
N ALA A 191 -9.81 26.64 -15.33
CA ALA A 191 -11.04 25.91 -15.64
C ALA A 191 -11.89 26.67 -16.67
N THR A 192 -12.00 26.17 -17.90
CA THR A 192 -13.20 26.37 -18.76
C THR A 192 -13.39 25.28 -19.83
N ARG A 193 -12.43 24.36 -20.05
CA ARG A 193 -12.58 23.24 -21.01
C ARG A 193 -13.02 21.90 -20.41
N ASP A 194 -13.08 21.77 -19.09
CA ASP A 194 -13.19 20.48 -18.38
C ASP A 194 -14.61 20.05 -17.97
N LEU A 195 -15.65 20.75 -18.48
CA LEU A 195 -17.04 20.50 -18.08
C LEU A 195 -17.62 19.15 -18.56
N PHE A 196 -16.94 18.46 -19.50
CA PHE A 196 -17.41 17.21 -20.12
C PHE A 196 -16.32 16.13 -20.29
N SER A 197 -15.23 16.16 -19.50
CA SER A 197 -14.15 15.18 -19.64
C SER A 197 -14.39 13.91 -18.79
N ASN A 198 -13.84 12.77 -19.24
CA ASN A 198 -13.77 11.51 -18.48
C ASN A 198 -13.13 11.67 -17.09
N ARG A 199 -12.44 12.80 -16.84
CA ARG A 199 -11.81 13.16 -15.56
C ARG A 199 -12.84 13.38 -14.44
N LYS A 200 -13.97 14.04 -14.74
CA LYS A 200 -15.03 14.26 -13.74
C LYS A 200 -15.69 12.94 -13.35
N LEU A 201 -15.95 12.07 -14.32
CA LEU A 201 -16.49 10.73 -14.09
C LEU A 201 -15.55 9.87 -13.23
N GLN A 202 -14.23 9.97 -13.44
CA GLN A 202 -13.22 9.24 -12.67
C GLN A 202 -13.10 9.72 -11.22
N ARG A 203 -13.09 11.04 -11.00
CA ARG A 203 -13.13 11.62 -9.65
C ARG A 203 -14.43 11.25 -8.93
N LEU A 204 -15.56 11.39 -9.63
CA LEU A 204 -16.86 10.98 -9.11
C LEU A 204 -16.89 9.50 -8.77
N PHE A 205 -16.22 8.62 -9.54
CA PHE A 205 -16.18 7.18 -9.26
C PHE A 205 -15.31 6.81 -8.05
N GLY A 206 -14.20 7.53 -7.86
CA GLY A 206 -13.36 7.40 -6.66
C GLY A 206 -14.07 7.86 -5.38
N GLU A 207 -14.98 8.82 -5.50
CA GLU A 207 -15.82 9.37 -4.42
C GLU A 207 -17.22 8.71 -4.37
N MET A 208 -17.56 7.81 -5.31
CA MET A 208 -18.92 7.26 -5.46
C MET A 208 -19.29 6.28 -4.35
N PHE A 209 -18.30 5.62 -3.78
CA PHE A 209 -18.46 4.69 -2.69
C PHE A 209 -17.57 5.11 -1.52
N SER A 210 -18.10 4.94 -0.32
CA SER A 210 -17.51 5.31 0.94
C SER A 210 -17.58 4.16 1.94
N ALA A 211 -16.97 4.35 3.10
CA ALA A 211 -17.05 3.40 4.21
C ALA A 211 -18.51 3.02 4.51
N ARG A 212 -19.45 3.96 4.42
CA ARG A 212 -20.90 3.75 4.57
C ARG A 212 -21.47 2.59 3.74
N ASP A 213 -20.99 2.42 2.52
CA ASP A 213 -21.55 1.47 1.55
C ASP A 213 -21.11 0.03 1.80
N VAL A 214 -20.15 -0.16 2.71
CA VAL A 214 -19.49 -1.45 2.98
C VAL A 214 -19.55 -1.81 4.46
N ALA A 215 -19.58 -0.82 5.35
CA ALA A 215 -19.58 -1.00 6.80
C ALA A 215 -20.76 -1.83 7.29
N GLU A 216 -20.46 -2.81 8.14
CA GLU A 216 -21.46 -3.47 8.98
C GLU A 216 -21.54 -2.79 10.34
N SER A 217 -22.67 -2.94 11.01
CA SER A 217 -22.81 -2.51 12.40
C SER A 217 -21.82 -3.26 13.28
N LEU A 218 -21.04 -2.56 14.11
CA LEU A 218 -20.15 -3.18 15.09
C LEU A 218 -20.98 -3.63 16.32
N PRO A 219 -21.19 -4.93 16.54
CA PRO A 219 -21.86 -5.41 17.74
C PRO A 219 -21.03 -4.99 18.95
N SER A 220 -21.64 -4.39 19.95
CA SER A 220 -20.90 -3.90 21.12
C SER A 220 -21.58 -4.28 22.44
N TYR A 221 -20.76 -4.40 23.48
CA TYR A 221 -21.17 -4.79 24.84
C TYR A 221 -20.42 -3.98 25.88
N ASP A 222 -20.88 -4.00 27.13
CA ASP A 222 -20.25 -3.22 28.19
C ASP A 222 -18.85 -3.75 28.52
N TRP A 223 -17.93 -2.85 28.87
CA TRP A 223 -16.51 -3.15 29.02
C TRP A 223 -16.21 -4.24 30.06
N ASP A 224 -17.08 -4.38 31.06
CA ASP A 224 -17.01 -5.35 32.14
C ASP A 224 -17.54 -6.75 31.79
N ILE A 225 -18.01 -6.95 30.55
CA ILE A 225 -18.38 -8.28 30.03
C ILE A 225 -17.28 -9.30 30.28
N SER A 226 -17.69 -10.50 30.72
CA SER A 226 -16.78 -11.57 31.10
C SER A 226 -16.12 -12.20 29.87
N GLU A 227 -14.91 -12.73 30.07
CA GLU A 227 -14.19 -13.41 28.99
C GLU A 227 -14.95 -14.65 28.47
N ASN A 228 -15.61 -15.40 29.35
CA ASN A 228 -16.41 -16.56 28.95
C ASN A 228 -17.58 -16.18 28.05
N GLU A 229 -18.27 -15.07 28.33
CA GLU A 229 -19.35 -14.58 27.48
C GLU A 229 -18.82 -14.09 26.14
N LEU A 230 -17.72 -13.34 26.12
CA LEU A 230 -17.07 -12.90 24.89
C LEU A 230 -16.65 -14.08 24.00
N LEU A 231 -16.04 -15.11 24.59
CA LEU A 231 -15.67 -16.34 23.87
C LEU A 231 -16.90 -17.05 23.29
N HIS A 232 -17.99 -17.13 24.05
CA HIS A 232 -19.24 -17.73 23.57
C HIS A 232 -19.86 -16.92 22.42
N LEU A 233 -19.80 -15.59 22.47
CA LEU A 233 -20.29 -14.72 21.40
C LEU A 233 -19.45 -14.90 20.13
N LEU A 234 -18.12 -14.84 20.23
CA LEU A 234 -17.21 -14.99 19.08
C LEU A 234 -17.26 -16.39 18.46
N ASN A 235 -17.48 -17.45 19.25
CA ASN A 235 -17.51 -18.83 18.73
C ASN A 235 -18.84 -19.24 18.09
N ASN A 236 -19.97 -18.67 18.53
CA ASN A 236 -21.30 -19.09 18.07
C ASN A 236 -21.91 -18.17 17.01
N SER A 237 -21.16 -17.19 16.53
CA SER A 237 -21.63 -16.23 15.52
C SER A 237 -20.55 -16.03 14.45
N ASP A 238 -20.95 -15.59 13.25
CA ASP A 238 -20.02 -15.15 12.19
C ASP A 238 -19.33 -13.80 12.54
N ILE A 239 -19.28 -13.42 13.82
CA ILE A 239 -18.73 -12.16 14.31
C ILE A 239 -17.26 -12.38 14.64
N SER A 240 -16.38 -11.79 13.85
CA SER A 240 -14.93 -11.83 14.05
C SER A 240 -14.41 -10.77 15.02
N VAL A 241 -15.24 -9.76 15.36
CA VAL A 241 -14.84 -8.64 16.21
C VAL A 241 -16.03 -8.04 16.96
N ILE A 242 -15.81 -7.70 18.23
CA ILE A 242 -16.83 -7.14 19.12
C ILE A 242 -16.34 -5.81 19.70
N GLY A 243 -17.17 -4.77 19.68
CA GLY A 243 -16.89 -3.49 20.34
C GLY A 243 -17.12 -3.52 21.86
N LEU A 244 -16.36 -2.74 22.60
CA LEU A 244 -16.50 -2.57 24.05
C LEU A 244 -16.92 -1.15 24.41
N ARG A 245 -17.99 -1.03 25.19
CA ARG A 245 -18.59 0.24 25.59
C ARG A 245 -18.24 0.64 27.02
N LYS A 246 -18.00 1.94 27.21
CA LYS A 246 -18.02 2.59 28.53
C LYS A 246 -18.94 3.80 28.45
N SER A 247 -19.82 3.96 29.41
CA SER A 247 -20.75 5.10 29.46
C SER A 247 -21.54 5.33 28.16
N GLY A 248 -21.92 4.23 27.48
CA GLY A 248 -22.67 4.28 26.21
C GLY A 248 -21.85 4.46 24.93
N PHE A 249 -20.53 4.72 25.04
CA PHE A 249 -19.66 4.96 23.88
C PHE A 249 -18.70 3.78 23.66
N VAL A 250 -18.39 3.44 22.41
CA VAL A 250 -17.47 2.34 22.07
C VAL A 250 -16.03 2.85 22.16
N TYR A 251 -15.24 2.29 23.08
CA TYR A 251 -13.87 2.71 23.39
C TYR A 251 -12.78 1.75 22.92
N GLY A 252 -13.18 0.56 22.48
CA GLY A 252 -12.26 -0.48 22.08
C GLY A 252 -12.99 -1.66 21.49
N TYR A 253 -12.25 -2.73 21.26
CA TYR A 253 -12.76 -3.94 20.64
C TYR A 253 -12.10 -5.18 21.22
N VAL A 254 -12.65 -6.34 20.90
CA VAL A 254 -12.14 -7.66 21.30
C VAL A 254 -11.85 -8.47 20.06
N LEU A 255 -10.67 -9.10 20.06
CA LEU A 255 -10.31 -10.16 19.12
C LEU A 255 -10.14 -11.48 19.86
N LEU A 256 -10.34 -12.57 19.13
CA LEU A 256 -10.01 -13.91 19.58
C LEU A 256 -8.50 -14.14 19.40
N ASP A 257 -7.84 -14.53 20.48
CA ASP A 257 -6.48 -15.08 20.44
C ASP A 257 -6.56 -16.60 20.33
N GLU A 258 -6.17 -17.12 19.17
CA GLU A 258 -6.14 -18.56 18.90
C GLU A 258 -4.75 -19.19 19.18
N THR A 259 -3.81 -18.47 19.77
CA THR A 259 -2.44 -18.96 19.99
C THR A 259 -2.29 -19.93 21.18
N ASN A 260 -1.16 -20.65 21.20
CA ASN A 260 -0.94 -21.96 21.85
C ASN A 260 -1.11 -22.04 23.38
N LYS A 261 -2.37 -22.20 23.86
CA LYS A 261 -2.77 -23.12 24.96
C LYS A 261 -4.28 -23.20 25.17
N LYS A 262 -5.03 -22.10 25.00
CA LYS A 262 -6.51 -22.00 25.06
C LYS A 262 -6.96 -20.71 24.37
N PRO A 263 -8.15 -20.67 23.73
CA PRO A 263 -8.71 -19.44 23.19
C PRO A 263 -8.94 -18.42 24.30
N ALA A 264 -8.49 -17.19 24.07
CA ALA A 264 -8.63 -16.07 25.01
C ALA A 264 -9.11 -14.81 24.28
N CYS A 265 -9.74 -13.89 25.00
CA CYS A 265 -10.20 -12.63 24.44
C CYS A 265 -9.22 -11.48 24.72
N LEU A 266 -8.71 -10.84 23.67
CA LEU A 266 -7.82 -9.68 23.79
C LEU A 266 -8.62 -8.38 23.65
N LYS A 267 -8.77 -7.65 24.75
CA LYS A 267 -9.38 -6.31 24.77
C LYS A 267 -8.35 -5.29 24.23
N ARG A 268 -8.68 -4.60 23.14
CA ARG A 268 -7.84 -3.62 22.44
C ARG A 268 -8.49 -2.25 22.42
N ARG A 269 -7.68 -1.20 22.30
CA ARG A 269 -8.14 0.15 21.98
C ARG A 269 -8.01 0.35 20.47
N PHE A 270 -8.83 1.23 19.91
CA PHE A 270 -8.68 1.63 18.51
C PHE A 270 -7.39 2.40 18.31
N MET A 271 -6.67 2.09 17.23
CA MET A 271 -5.60 2.94 16.72
C MET A 271 -6.19 3.96 15.75
N ASP A 272 -5.68 5.19 15.74
CA ASP A 272 -6.16 6.25 14.85
C ASP A 272 -6.04 5.86 13.36
N ALA A 273 -5.01 5.08 13.00
CA ALA A 273 -4.81 4.56 11.65
C ALA A 273 -5.94 3.62 11.19
N GLN A 274 -6.62 2.95 12.13
CA GLN A 274 -7.75 2.04 11.87
C GLN A 274 -9.09 2.75 11.79
N LEU A 275 -9.14 4.01 12.21
CA LEU A 275 -10.37 4.79 12.27
C LEU A 275 -10.55 5.58 10.97
N VAL A 276 -11.77 5.51 10.45
CA VAL A 276 -12.23 6.30 9.31
C VAL A 276 -13.61 6.88 9.59
N ASP A 277 -13.89 8.07 9.07
CA ASP A 277 -15.25 8.61 9.08
C ASP A 277 -16.15 7.85 8.10
N ILE A 278 -17.46 7.83 8.36
CA ILE A 278 -18.46 7.13 7.55
C ILE A 278 -18.45 7.54 6.06
N ASP A 279 -18.09 8.79 5.76
CA ASP A 279 -18.04 9.29 4.38
C ASP A 279 -16.64 9.15 3.75
N THR A 280 -15.71 8.45 4.42
CA THR A 280 -14.35 8.18 3.91
C THR A 280 -14.40 7.36 2.62
N PRO A 281 -13.73 7.78 1.53
CA PRO A 281 -13.71 7.03 0.27
C PRO A 281 -13.19 5.60 0.43
N LEU A 282 -13.75 4.64 -0.34
CA LEU A 282 -13.32 3.24 -0.26
C LEU A 282 -11.83 3.02 -0.51
N LEU A 283 -11.17 3.86 -1.31
CA LEU A 283 -9.73 3.77 -1.53
C LEU A 283 -8.94 3.82 -0.22
N ASN A 284 -9.34 4.70 0.70
CA ASN A 284 -8.69 4.85 2.00
C ASN A 284 -9.05 3.71 2.94
N VAL A 285 -10.30 3.23 2.88
CA VAL A 285 -10.71 2.04 3.64
C VAL A 285 -9.85 0.85 3.26
N ILE A 286 -9.66 0.60 1.95
CA ILE A 286 -8.82 -0.51 1.49
C ILE A 286 -7.36 -0.29 1.93
N ALA A 287 -6.84 0.95 1.85
CA ALA A 287 -5.50 1.27 2.35
C ALA A 287 -5.34 0.95 3.84
N THR A 288 -6.33 1.24 4.68
CA THR A 288 -6.34 0.82 6.08
C THR A 288 -6.32 -0.72 6.22
N LEU A 289 -7.14 -1.42 5.44
CA LEU A 289 -7.24 -2.90 5.48
C LEU A 289 -6.00 -3.63 4.95
N VAL A 290 -5.08 -2.92 4.27
CA VAL A 290 -3.77 -3.48 3.94
C VAL A 290 -2.97 -3.75 5.20
N HIS A 291 -2.96 -2.81 6.15
CA HIS A 291 -2.13 -2.92 7.35
C HIS A 291 -2.87 -3.48 8.56
N HIS A 292 -4.20 -3.48 8.52
CA HIS A 292 -5.06 -3.91 9.62
C HIS A 292 -6.07 -4.97 9.19
N GLN A 293 -6.44 -5.86 10.12
CA GLN A 293 -7.52 -6.83 9.87
C GLN A 293 -8.91 -6.15 9.76
N PHE A 294 -9.08 -5.03 10.47
CA PHE A 294 -10.32 -4.28 10.57
C PHE A 294 -10.08 -2.78 10.36
N CYS A 295 -11.05 -2.14 9.70
CA CYS A 295 -11.20 -0.71 9.59
C CYS A 295 -12.49 -0.32 10.34
N PHE A 296 -12.36 0.50 11.37
CA PHE A 296 -13.48 0.90 12.21
C PHE A 296 -14.05 2.22 11.74
N VAL A 297 -15.37 2.24 11.58
CA VAL A 297 -16.09 3.36 10.97
C VAL A 297 -16.77 4.18 12.05
N SER A 298 -16.38 5.45 12.13
CA SER A 298 -16.96 6.42 13.04
C SER A 298 -18.00 7.30 12.35
N SER A 299 -19.03 7.69 13.09
CA SER A 299 -19.99 8.72 12.70
C SER A 299 -20.18 9.66 13.88
N MET A 300 -20.08 10.97 13.64
CA MET A 300 -20.18 12.00 14.70
C MET A 300 -19.24 11.75 15.89
N GLY A 301 -18.03 11.26 15.61
CA GLY A 301 -17.01 10.98 16.63
C GLY A 301 -17.24 9.70 17.44
N GLN A 302 -18.18 8.83 17.04
CA GLN A 302 -18.45 7.55 17.70
C GLN A 302 -18.25 6.38 16.74
N VAL A 303 -17.51 5.36 17.18
CA VAL A 303 -17.34 4.13 16.41
C VAL A 303 -18.64 3.33 16.45
N ALA A 304 -19.21 3.12 15.26
CA ALA A 304 -20.49 2.44 15.11
C ALA A 304 -20.43 1.29 14.10
N GLY A 305 -19.46 1.32 13.19
CA GLY A 305 -19.32 0.32 12.14
C GLY A 305 -17.94 -0.33 12.11
N VAL A 306 -17.87 -1.44 11.39
CA VAL A 306 -16.62 -2.14 11.10
C VAL A 306 -16.63 -2.67 9.68
N ILE A 307 -15.46 -2.65 9.06
CA ILE A 307 -15.17 -3.25 7.77
C ILE A 307 -14.00 -4.19 8.00
N SER A 308 -14.13 -5.44 7.59
CA SER A 308 -13.10 -6.47 7.60
C SER A 308 -12.56 -6.70 6.19
N ARG A 309 -11.46 -7.45 6.07
CA ARG A 309 -10.95 -7.90 4.77
C ARG A 309 -11.95 -8.75 3.98
N ASN A 310 -12.88 -9.45 4.63
CA ASN A 310 -13.90 -10.23 3.94
C ASN A 310 -14.94 -9.35 3.25
N ASP A 311 -15.18 -8.15 3.77
CA ASP A 311 -16.15 -7.19 3.21
C ASP A 311 -15.70 -6.63 1.85
N ILE A 312 -14.44 -6.83 1.47
CA ILE A 312 -13.92 -6.53 0.13
C ILE A 312 -14.65 -7.33 -0.96
N GLN A 313 -15.26 -8.46 -0.62
CA GLN A 313 -16.07 -9.25 -1.55
C GLN A 313 -17.45 -8.66 -1.82
N LYS A 314 -17.86 -7.64 -1.06
CA LYS A 314 -19.20 -7.08 -1.19
C LYS A 314 -19.42 -6.47 -2.58
N PRO A 315 -20.65 -6.52 -3.10
CA PRO A 315 -20.98 -5.97 -4.41
C PRO A 315 -20.51 -4.53 -4.62
N ALA A 316 -20.60 -3.66 -3.60
CA ALA A 316 -20.15 -2.27 -3.67
C ALA A 316 -18.65 -2.15 -4.02
N VAL A 317 -17.79 -2.92 -3.35
CA VAL A 317 -16.34 -2.92 -3.59
C VAL A 317 -16.03 -3.50 -4.97
N ARG A 318 -16.74 -4.58 -5.37
CA ARG A 318 -16.58 -5.19 -6.70
C ARG A 318 -16.97 -4.23 -7.83
N MET A 319 -18.08 -3.51 -7.67
CA MET A 319 -18.54 -2.49 -8.62
C MET A 319 -17.55 -1.34 -8.71
N TRP A 320 -17.07 -0.86 -7.56
CA TRP A 320 -16.05 0.18 -7.46
C TRP A 320 -14.76 -0.22 -8.20
N LEU A 321 -14.22 -1.41 -7.91
CA LEU A 321 -12.97 -1.87 -8.51
C LEU A 321 -13.12 -2.16 -10.01
N PHE A 322 -14.24 -2.73 -10.43
CA PHE A 322 -14.51 -2.97 -11.85
C PHE A 322 -14.59 -1.66 -12.63
N GLY A 323 -15.26 -0.64 -12.08
CA GLY A 323 -15.32 0.68 -12.71
C GLY A 323 -13.96 1.36 -12.77
N LEU A 324 -13.13 1.28 -11.72
CA LEU A 324 -11.75 1.79 -11.76
C LEU A 324 -10.91 1.13 -12.86
N ILE A 325 -10.98 -0.20 -13.00
CA ILE A 325 -10.26 -0.92 -14.07
C ILE A 325 -10.79 -0.50 -15.44
N THR A 326 -12.10 -0.31 -15.58
CA THR A 326 -12.75 0.08 -16.85
C THR A 326 -12.31 1.48 -17.27
N LEU A 327 -12.31 2.43 -16.33
CA LEU A 327 -11.86 3.80 -16.55
C LEU A 327 -10.36 3.84 -16.88
N THR A 328 -9.56 2.99 -16.25
CA THR A 328 -8.14 2.82 -16.57
C THR A 328 -7.95 2.28 -17.99
N GLU A 329 -8.75 1.29 -18.40
CA GLU A 329 -8.73 0.75 -19.78
C GLU A 329 -9.00 1.83 -20.83
N GLN A 330 -10.03 2.64 -20.57
CA GLN A 330 -10.43 3.75 -21.45
C GLN A 330 -9.33 4.82 -21.53
N TYR A 331 -8.77 5.22 -20.39
CA TYR A 331 -7.65 6.16 -20.34
C TYR A 331 -6.46 5.66 -21.15
N MET A 332 -6.08 4.38 -20.98
CA MET A 332 -4.96 3.82 -21.74
C MET A 332 -5.21 3.86 -23.24
N ALA A 333 -6.43 3.59 -23.68
CA ALA A 333 -6.80 3.70 -25.10
C ALA A 333 -6.65 5.13 -25.63
N GLU A 334 -7.07 6.15 -24.85
CA GLU A 334 -6.90 7.55 -25.21
C GLU A 334 -5.42 7.94 -25.32
N GLN A 335 -4.59 7.52 -24.36
CA GLN A 335 -3.15 7.82 -24.38
C GLN A 335 -2.42 7.16 -25.55
N ILE A 336 -2.75 5.91 -25.89
CA ILE A 336 -2.17 5.23 -27.05
C ILE A 336 -2.46 6.01 -28.34
N LYS A 337 -3.70 6.52 -28.50
CA LYS A 337 -4.08 7.35 -29.66
C LYS A 337 -3.28 8.65 -29.74
N LEU A 338 -2.98 9.27 -28.60
CA LEU A 338 -2.20 10.51 -28.51
C LEU A 338 -0.71 10.30 -28.83
N ILE A 339 -0.10 9.26 -28.26
CA ILE A 339 1.33 8.98 -28.41
C ILE A 339 1.63 8.39 -29.80
N TRP A 340 0.75 7.50 -30.29
CA TRP A 340 0.91 6.81 -31.56
C TRP A 340 -0.31 7.01 -32.48
N PRO A 341 -0.48 8.22 -33.06
CA PRO A 341 -1.58 8.52 -33.96
C PRO A 341 -1.48 7.71 -35.26
N ASN A 342 -2.62 7.58 -35.96
CA ASN A 342 -2.75 6.84 -37.22
C ASN A 342 -2.28 5.38 -37.10
N ASP A 343 -2.68 4.72 -36.01
CA ASP A 343 -2.45 3.30 -35.78
C ASP A 343 -0.97 2.86 -35.78
N LYS A 344 -0.06 3.80 -35.52
CA LYS A 344 1.37 3.51 -35.39
C LYS A 344 1.69 2.56 -34.23
N TRP A 345 0.75 2.37 -33.31
CA TRP A 345 0.86 1.42 -32.20
C TRP A 345 0.88 -0.05 -32.65
N PHE A 346 0.42 -0.37 -33.88
CA PHE A 346 0.40 -1.75 -34.41
C PHE A 346 1.77 -2.43 -34.34
N LYS A 347 2.87 -1.66 -34.44
CA LYS A 347 4.24 -2.18 -34.38
C LYS A 347 4.59 -2.84 -33.04
N PHE A 348 3.83 -2.55 -31.98
CA PHE A 348 4.03 -3.10 -30.65
C PHE A 348 3.11 -4.30 -30.35
N THR A 349 2.24 -4.68 -31.29
CA THR A 349 1.28 -5.77 -31.14
C THR A 349 1.60 -6.87 -32.15
N SER A 350 1.51 -8.13 -31.71
CA SER A 350 1.76 -9.26 -32.62
C SER A 350 0.68 -9.37 -33.70
N SER A 351 1.04 -9.94 -34.85
CA SER A 351 0.10 -10.17 -35.96
C SER A 351 -1.12 -11.00 -35.55
N ALA A 352 -0.94 -12.00 -34.69
CA ALA A 352 -2.03 -12.84 -34.18
C ALA A 352 -3.03 -12.04 -33.31
N ARG A 353 -2.53 -11.15 -32.45
CA ARG A 353 -3.40 -10.29 -31.61
C ARG A 353 -4.13 -9.23 -32.44
N LEU A 354 -3.45 -8.64 -33.43
CA LEU A 354 -4.06 -7.71 -34.38
C LEU A 354 -5.15 -8.39 -35.22
N ALA A 355 -4.93 -9.64 -35.65
CA ALA A 355 -5.94 -10.40 -36.39
C ALA A 355 -7.20 -10.62 -35.54
N LYS A 356 -7.05 -11.01 -34.29
CA LYS A 356 -8.18 -11.18 -33.36
C LYS A 356 -8.92 -9.87 -33.08
N ALA A 357 -8.21 -8.75 -32.95
CA ALA A 357 -8.83 -7.44 -32.79
C ALA A 357 -9.64 -7.03 -34.05
N LYS A 358 -9.12 -7.34 -35.25
CA LYS A 358 -9.81 -7.08 -36.52
C LYS A 358 -11.08 -7.91 -36.66
N GLU A 359 -11.01 -9.20 -36.35
CA GLU A 359 -12.18 -10.09 -36.33
C GLU A 359 -13.27 -9.57 -35.39
N LEU A 360 -12.90 -9.13 -34.19
CA LEU A 360 -13.85 -8.55 -33.23
C LEU A 360 -14.44 -7.23 -33.73
N LYS A 361 -13.66 -6.41 -34.43
CA LYS A 361 -14.12 -5.16 -35.04
C LYS A 361 -15.13 -5.44 -36.16
N GLU A 362 -14.82 -6.36 -37.06
CA GLU A 362 -15.71 -6.78 -38.15
C GLU A 362 -17.04 -7.30 -37.60
N GLU A 363 -17.00 -8.12 -36.54
CA GLU A 363 -18.21 -8.62 -35.90
C GLU A 363 -19.04 -7.51 -35.23
N ARG A 364 -18.39 -6.51 -34.60
CA ARG A 364 -19.08 -5.33 -34.04
C ARG A 364 -19.72 -4.47 -35.13
N GLU A 365 -18.98 -4.21 -36.21
CA GLU A 365 -19.46 -3.44 -37.36
C GLU A 365 -20.63 -4.15 -38.06
N ARG A 366 -20.59 -5.48 -38.18
CA ARG A 366 -21.71 -6.31 -38.67
C ARG A 366 -22.98 -6.15 -37.83
N ARG A 367 -22.84 -5.92 -36.52
CA ARG A 367 -23.97 -5.64 -35.60
C ARG A 367 -24.38 -4.17 -35.58
N GLY A 368 -23.81 -3.33 -36.47
CA GLY A 368 -24.11 -1.90 -36.54
C GLY A 368 -23.40 -1.06 -35.47
N GLN A 369 -22.39 -1.60 -34.78
CA GLN A 369 -21.61 -0.87 -33.78
C GLN A 369 -20.36 -0.26 -34.43
N LYS A 370 -20.29 1.07 -34.48
CA LYS A 370 -19.08 1.77 -34.92
C LYS A 370 -18.05 1.78 -33.79
N CYS A 371 -16.85 1.25 -34.04
CA CYS A 371 -15.74 1.25 -33.09
C CYS A 371 -14.39 1.32 -33.80
N ASP A 372 -13.38 1.84 -33.11
CA ASP A 372 -12.00 1.84 -33.58
C ASP A 372 -11.35 0.48 -33.30
N LEU A 373 -10.28 0.13 -34.03
CA LEU A 373 -9.58 -1.14 -33.80
C LEU A 373 -9.02 -1.25 -32.37
N LEU A 374 -8.60 -0.12 -31.79
CA LEU A 374 -8.10 -0.07 -30.41
C LEU A 374 -9.17 -0.43 -29.37
N ASP A 375 -10.46 -0.22 -29.67
CA ASP A 375 -11.58 -0.61 -28.79
C ASP A 375 -11.79 -2.14 -28.75
N CYS A 376 -11.15 -2.86 -29.66
CA CYS A 376 -11.16 -4.31 -29.77
C CYS A 376 -9.88 -4.97 -29.21
N VAL A 377 -8.90 -4.16 -28.80
CA VAL A 377 -7.68 -4.64 -28.14
C VAL A 377 -7.96 -4.92 -26.66
N GLN A 378 -7.37 -5.97 -26.08
CA GLN A 378 -7.56 -6.30 -24.67
C GLN A 378 -6.86 -5.30 -23.73
N LEU A 379 -7.33 -5.21 -22.48
CA LEU A 379 -6.73 -4.38 -21.42
C LEU A 379 -5.22 -4.64 -21.29
N SER A 380 -4.82 -5.90 -21.20
CA SER A 380 -3.43 -6.32 -21.04
C SER A 380 -2.57 -5.89 -22.23
N ASP A 381 -3.09 -5.99 -23.45
CA ASP A 381 -2.43 -5.55 -24.67
C ASP A 381 -2.27 -4.03 -24.74
N LYS A 382 -3.30 -3.27 -24.36
CA LYS A 382 -3.22 -1.80 -24.26
C LYS A 382 -2.11 -1.39 -23.28
N ALA A 383 -2.06 -2.01 -22.10
CA ALA A 383 -1.03 -1.74 -21.11
C ALA A 383 0.38 -2.10 -21.64
N LEU A 384 0.52 -3.22 -22.34
CA LEU A 384 1.78 -3.63 -22.97
C LEU A 384 2.27 -2.63 -24.03
N ILE A 385 1.37 -2.02 -24.79
CA ILE A 385 1.71 -0.98 -25.77
C ILE A 385 2.25 0.26 -25.04
N LEU A 386 1.59 0.72 -23.98
CA LEU A 386 1.99 1.93 -23.27
C LEU A 386 3.36 1.81 -22.60
N ILE A 387 3.70 0.65 -22.04
CA ILE A 387 5.01 0.46 -21.40
C ILE A 387 6.19 0.40 -22.40
N GLU A 388 5.94 0.46 -23.71
CA GLU A 388 6.99 0.72 -24.69
C GLU A 388 7.47 2.18 -24.67
N ASP A 389 6.66 3.08 -24.13
CA ASP A 389 7.05 4.45 -23.85
C ASP A 389 7.76 4.53 -22.49
N PRO A 390 9.04 4.97 -22.44
CA PRO A 390 9.79 5.12 -21.20
C PRO A 390 9.12 6.02 -20.16
N ASP A 391 8.39 7.05 -20.59
CA ASP A 391 7.73 7.98 -19.69
C ASP A 391 6.59 7.28 -18.95
N TYR A 392 5.87 6.36 -19.61
CA TYR A 392 4.81 5.57 -18.99
C TYR A 392 5.32 4.45 -18.10
N MET A 393 6.48 3.86 -18.42
CA MET A 393 7.17 2.95 -17.51
C MET A 393 7.50 3.61 -16.17
N GLU A 394 7.98 4.86 -16.21
CA GLU A 394 8.25 5.66 -15.01
C GLU A 394 6.99 6.13 -14.32
N LEU A 395 5.97 6.55 -15.07
CA LEU A 395 4.70 7.05 -14.54
C LEU A 395 3.95 5.97 -13.76
N PHE A 396 3.91 4.74 -14.29
CA PHE A 396 3.40 3.59 -13.56
C PHE A 396 4.35 3.10 -12.46
N GLY A 397 5.56 3.67 -12.39
CA GLY A 397 6.59 3.42 -11.40
C GLY A 397 7.13 1.99 -11.44
N PHE A 398 7.23 1.42 -12.64
CA PHE A 398 7.86 0.13 -12.87
C PHE A 398 9.35 0.32 -13.10
N SER A 399 10.16 -0.48 -12.43
CA SER A 399 11.61 -0.43 -12.57
C SER A 399 12.15 -1.34 -13.67
N SER A 400 11.32 -2.25 -14.18
CA SER A 400 11.70 -3.12 -15.28
C SER A 400 10.49 -3.56 -16.10
N ARG A 401 10.70 -3.87 -17.38
CA ARG A 401 9.65 -4.41 -18.26
C ARG A 401 9.09 -5.75 -17.77
N ARG A 402 9.89 -6.53 -17.04
CA ARG A 402 9.45 -7.79 -16.43
C ARG A 402 8.43 -7.54 -15.32
N GLU A 403 8.73 -6.60 -14.42
CA GLU A 403 7.83 -6.17 -13.34
C GLU A 403 6.52 -5.63 -13.91
N ALA A 404 6.59 -4.76 -14.91
CA ALA A 404 5.41 -4.23 -15.59
C ALA A 404 4.53 -5.36 -16.18
N LYS A 405 5.13 -6.35 -16.84
CA LYS A 405 4.41 -7.51 -17.39
C LYS A 405 3.71 -8.35 -16.32
N THR A 406 4.36 -8.55 -15.17
CA THR A 406 3.75 -9.26 -14.04
C THR A 406 2.53 -8.50 -13.52
N ALA A 407 2.69 -7.20 -13.27
CA ALA A 407 1.62 -6.34 -12.80
C ALA A 407 0.42 -6.27 -13.76
N ILE A 408 0.68 -6.18 -15.06
CA ILE A 408 -0.37 -6.21 -16.10
C ILE A 408 -1.16 -7.53 -16.05
N LYS A 409 -0.48 -8.66 -15.86
CA LYS A 409 -1.14 -9.97 -15.78
C LYS A 409 -2.02 -10.09 -14.54
N GLU A 410 -1.60 -9.52 -13.42
CA GLU A 410 -2.39 -9.53 -12.19
C GLU A 410 -3.65 -8.67 -12.32
N VAL A 411 -3.56 -7.48 -12.93
CA VAL A 411 -4.74 -6.65 -13.22
C VAL A 411 -5.70 -7.34 -14.19
N GLU A 412 -5.19 -8.04 -15.20
CA GLU A 412 -6.00 -8.85 -16.10
C GLU A 412 -6.74 -9.98 -15.34
N SER A 413 -6.02 -10.69 -14.46
CA SER A 413 -6.59 -11.74 -13.62
C SER A 413 -7.67 -11.18 -12.68
N LEU A 414 -7.40 -10.05 -12.02
CA LEU A 414 -8.35 -9.36 -11.16
C LEU A 414 -9.62 -8.95 -11.92
N ARG A 415 -9.48 -8.33 -13.11
CA ARG A 415 -10.62 -7.96 -13.96
C ARG A 415 -11.50 -9.17 -14.27
N ASN A 416 -10.89 -10.29 -14.63
CA ASN A 416 -11.61 -11.52 -14.95
C ASN A 416 -12.33 -12.07 -13.72
N ASN A 417 -11.67 -12.10 -12.56
CA ASN A 417 -12.28 -12.57 -11.31
C ASN A 417 -13.45 -11.67 -10.87
N LEU A 418 -13.33 -10.36 -11.07
CA LEU A 418 -14.41 -9.40 -10.83
C LEU A 418 -15.63 -9.70 -11.71
N ALA A 419 -15.40 -9.93 -13.01
CA ALA A 419 -16.44 -10.24 -13.98
C ALA A 419 -17.12 -11.60 -13.74
N HIS A 420 -16.41 -12.58 -13.15
CA HIS A 420 -16.91 -13.95 -12.94
C HIS A 420 -17.39 -14.24 -11.51
N GLY A 421 -17.46 -13.25 -10.61
CA GLY A 421 -17.91 -13.49 -9.24
C GLY A 421 -16.91 -14.27 -8.37
N GLN A 422 -15.65 -14.39 -8.80
CA GLN A 422 -14.63 -15.21 -8.13
C GLN A 422 -13.95 -14.45 -6.99
N ASP A 423 -13.21 -15.19 -6.16
CA ASP A 423 -12.45 -14.63 -5.05
C ASP A 423 -11.44 -13.57 -5.52
N ILE A 424 -11.41 -12.44 -4.82
CA ILE A 424 -10.48 -11.33 -5.04
C ILE A 424 -9.60 -11.06 -3.81
N ILE A 425 -9.86 -11.70 -2.65
CA ILE A 425 -9.10 -11.46 -1.41
C ILE A 425 -7.67 -11.98 -1.53
N SER A 426 -7.46 -13.10 -2.23
CA SER A 426 -6.16 -13.77 -2.40
C SER A 426 -5.14 -13.00 -3.24
N TYR A 427 -5.49 -11.83 -3.78
CA TYR A 427 -4.58 -10.99 -4.56
C TYR A 427 -3.78 -10.03 -3.67
N ASP A 428 -2.62 -9.59 -4.18
CA ASP A 428 -1.78 -8.56 -3.55
C ASP A 428 -2.49 -7.20 -3.62
N TRP A 429 -3.34 -6.92 -2.61
CA TRP A 429 -4.02 -5.64 -2.42
C TRP A 429 -3.07 -4.43 -2.40
N PRO A 430 -1.91 -4.47 -1.71
CA PRO A 430 -0.89 -3.43 -1.86
C PRO A 430 -0.54 -3.14 -3.31
N GLN A 431 -0.32 -4.16 -4.15
CA GLN A 431 -0.02 -3.96 -5.57
C GLN A 431 -1.22 -3.43 -6.35
N ILE A 432 -2.43 -3.92 -6.09
CA ILE A 432 -3.67 -3.44 -6.73
C ILE A 432 -3.91 -1.96 -6.40
N ILE A 433 -3.79 -1.58 -5.12
CA ILE A 433 -3.95 -0.19 -4.65
C ILE A 433 -2.85 0.69 -5.24
N ARG A 434 -1.59 0.23 -5.27
CA ARG A 434 -0.49 0.99 -5.90
C ARG A 434 -0.79 1.26 -7.37
N MET A 435 -1.31 0.29 -8.12
CA MET A 435 -1.65 0.46 -9.53
C MET A 435 -2.85 1.40 -9.72
N THR A 436 -3.94 1.19 -8.98
CA THR A 436 -5.14 2.04 -9.09
C THR A 436 -4.88 3.46 -8.58
N SER A 437 -4.10 3.62 -7.50
CA SER A 437 -3.73 4.92 -6.95
C SER A 437 -2.76 5.68 -7.86
N ARG A 438 -1.76 5.03 -8.47
CA ARG A 438 -0.84 5.71 -9.41
C ARG A 438 -1.54 6.19 -10.68
N VAL A 439 -2.51 5.41 -11.17
CA VAL A 439 -3.39 5.87 -12.26
C VAL A 439 -4.18 7.09 -11.78
N ASN A 440 -4.78 7.06 -10.59
CA ASN A 440 -5.52 8.19 -10.04
C ASN A 440 -4.65 9.45 -9.77
N GLU A 441 -3.42 9.29 -9.28
CA GLU A 441 -2.45 10.36 -9.01
C GLU A 441 -1.91 11.01 -10.28
N THR A 442 -1.68 10.23 -11.33
CA THR A 442 -1.30 10.72 -12.66
C THR A 442 -2.41 11.58 -13.28
N LEU A 443 -3.66 11.22 -12.99
CA LEU A 443 -4.87 11.85 -13.53
C LEU A 443 -5.31 13.09 -12.75
N SER A 444 -4.92 13.21 -11.47
CA SER A 444 -5.26 14.35 -10.61
C SER A 444 -4.23 15.49 -10.66
N ASN A 445 -2.99 15.21 -11.11
CA ASN A 445 -1.89 16.17 -11.17
C ASN A 445 -1.65 16.78 -12.58
N ARG A 446 -2.60 16.65 -13.52
CA ARG A 446 -2.61 17.25 -14.87
C ARG A 446 -4.03 17.70 -15.24
#